data_AF-A0A838W5F8-F1
#
_entry.id   AF-A0A838W5F8-F1
#
_cell.length_a   1.000
_cell.length_b   1.000
_cell.length_c   1.000
_cell.angle_alpha   90.00
_cell.angle_beta   90.00
_cell.angle_gamma   90.00
#
_symmetry.space_group_name_H-M   'P 1'
#
loop_
_entity.id
_entity.type
_entity.pdbx_description
1 polymer ?
#
loop_
_entity_poly.entity_id
_entity_poly.type
_entity_poly.pdbx_seq_one_letter_code
_entity_poly.pdbx_strand_id
1 'polypeptide(L)'
;MKRLLAAGFLLLAVVACKDSPSAPPVLTNLDITDRERFVLTGDTVQLSARGTTAGGTPATTGIQWESLLPGVATVNATTGVVTGVSRGKARIVARSGSGADTAAVSVIRSTFNINADQACENPEQRSVRIAAVTQRTIILADVQNPSGGFTDQEYRSFGEQFDNTTYPTITSAFGEPADVDDNGRVIVLYSRAVNDLTESVEDGYVGGFFFGRDLFPRTRRNVLGLDLGSCAGSNEAEMMYMLVPEPARGGPYTKERVKQNNAGVLAHEFQHLINASRRLFVVNAPGNNWIEETWLNEGLSHIAEELMFYAVSGLAPGQNINLDRLRSSTTILDAVNAYQVPNLVRMGIFYEDPETNSPFDIDDLLEARGAAWQFLRYSADRRGGSQSEFWHRLVNNSATGLGNLQGVLGTEPLPWLRDWTVSMYADDVVPLLQSRFVQPSWNFRSILPVLFDDEFPLSTRALQSNTPVQVGVRSGSAAYFRFGVDAGVQASVRVAAGGDAAPETCTGNALNLAVGEVYTGAAGEVETLCVGGGTAGADYTLIPFHASTAVANLLVSISATGVRAAAGPPNPSLGFARSPAFSSLRL
;
A
#
# COMPACT_ATOMS: atom_id res chain seq x y z
N MET A 1 24.31 96.67 4.97
CA MET A 1 24.32 97.20 3.58
C MET A 1 25.16 96.27 2.71
N LYS A 2 24.60 95.88 1.56
CA LYS A 2 25.27 95.60 0.27
C LYS A 2 26.79 95.27 0.25
N ARG A 3 27.07 94.07 -0.28
CA ARG A 3 27.84 93.76 -1.51
C ARG A 3 29.23 93.08 -1.41
N LEU A 4 29.27 91.96 -2.15
CA LEU A 4 30.27 91.44 -3.11
C LEU A 4 31.64 90.89 -2.65
N LEU A 5 31.77 89.57 -2.86
CA LEU A 5 32.76 88.84 -3.68
C LEU A 5 34.26 89.08 -3.45
N ALA A 6 34.96 88.02 -3.02
CA ALA A 6 36.24 87.60 -3.60
C ALA A 6 36.45 86.09 -3.40
N ALA A 7 36.79 85.41 -4.49
CA ALA A 7 37.07 83.98 -4.56
C ALA A 7 38.42 83.65 -3.88
N GLY A 8 38.43 82.61 -3.06
CA GLY A 8 39.64 82.00 -2.50
C GLY A 8 39.61 80.50 -2.77
N PHE A 9 40.56 80.02 -3.58
CA PHE A 9 40.86 78.60 -3.76
C PHE A 9 41.31 78.03 -2.41
N LEU A 10 40.46 77.20 -1.78
CA LEU A 10 40.80 76.45 -0.57
C LEU A 10 41.18 75.03 -0.99
N LEU A 11 42.45 74.66 -0.80
CA LEU A 11 42.90 73.28 -0.84
C LEU A 11 42.14 72.48 0.23
N LEU A 12 41.19 71.62 -0.18
CA LEU A 12 40.70 70.56 0.69
C LEU A 12 41.76 69.46 0.75
N ALA A 13 42.45 69.37 1.89
CA ALA A 13 43.17 68.15 2.25
C ALA A 13 42.14 67.04 2.48
N VAL A 14 41.98 66.16 1.49
CA VAL A 14 41.26 64.90 1.66
C VAL A 14 42.10 64.04 2.59
N VAL A 15 41.69 63.94 3.86
CA VAL A 15 42.17 62.90 4.77
C VAL A 15 41.65 61.58 4.20
N ALA A 16 42.50 60.90 3.43
CA ALA A 16 42.26 59.51 3.04
C ALA A 16 42.40 58.65 4.31
N CYS A 17 41.27 58.22 4.89
CA CYS A 17 41.27 57.13 5.85
C CYS A 17 41.94 55.92 5.17
N LYS A 18 43.06 55.51 5.74
CA LYS A 18 43.79 54.30 5.37
C LYS A 18 43.06 53.11 5.99
N ASP A 19 41.87 52.81 5.50
CA ASP A 19 41.14 51.59 5.87
C ASP A 19 41.85 50.42 5.17
N SER A 20 42.91 49.93 5.81
CA SER A 20 43.46 48.63 5.45
C SER A 20 42.36 47.59 5.76
N PRO A 21 42.06 46.63 4.87
CA PRO A 21 41.05 45.63 5.15
C PRO A 21 41.40 44.95 6.48
N SER A 22 40.50 45.04 7.45
CA SER A 22 40.64 44.37 8.74
C SER A 22 40.76 42.87 8.50
N ALA A 23 41.73 42.21 9.14
CA ALA A 23 41.90 40.77 9.04
C ALA A 23 40.58 40.04 9.38
N PRO A 24 40.27 38.90 8.72
CA PRO A 24 39.08 38.14 9.02
C PRO A 24 39.02 37.78 10.51
N PRO A 25 37.82 37.79 11.15
CA PRO A 25 37.70 37.46 12.56
C PRO A 25 38.12 36.00 12.80
N VAL A 26 38.85 35.78 13.89
CA VAL A 26 39.24 34.44 14.35
C VAL A 26 38.24 33.99 15.40
N LEU A 27 37.50 32.93 15.10
CA LEU A 27 36.45 32.40 15.97
C LEU A 27 37.03 31.34 16.91
N THR A 28 36.45 31.23 18.09
CA THR A 28 36.84 30.26 19.14
C THR A 28 35.81 29.16 19.34
N ASN A 29 34.58 29.41 18.88
CA ASN A 29 33.49 28.46 18.75
C ASN A 29 32.87 28.58 17.35
N LEU A 30 32.36 27.48 16.81
CA LEU A 30 31.65 27.42 15.54
C LEU A 30 30.42 26.54 15.68
N ASP A 31 29.33 26.97 15.04
CA ASP A 31 28.06 26.26 14.98
C ASP A 31 27.55 26.32 13.53
N ILE A 32 27.52 25.18 12.86
CA ILE A 32 26.87 25.04 11.56
C ILE A 32 25.37 24.91 11.81
N THR A 33 24.59 25.78 11.17
CA THR A 33 23.13 25.84 11.37
C THR A 33 22.41 24.60 10.81
N ASP A 34 22.86 24.08 9.68
CA ASP A 34 22.25 22.95 8.97
C ASP A 34 23.25 21.80 8.86
N ARG A 35 23.27 20.95 9.89
CA ARG A 35 24.29 19.89 10.06
C ARG A 35 24.06 18.67 9.17
N GLU A 36 22.90 18.57 8.53
CA GLU A 36 22.58 17.56 7.53
C GLU A 36 22.06 18.26 6.28
N ARG A 37 22.64 17.94 5.13
CA ARG A 37 22.23 18.46 3.82
C ARG A 37 22.13 17.34 2.80
N PHE A 38 21.18 17.51 1.89
CA PHE A 38 21.04 16.67 0.70
C PHE A 38 21.24 17.53 -0.53
N VAL A 39 21.99 17.02 -1.50
CA VAL A 39 22.27 17.71 -2.77
C VAL A 39 22.31 16.69 -3.89
N LEU A 40 21.83 17.06 -5.07
CA LEU A 40 21.94 16.18 -6.24
C LEU A 40 23.35 16.25 -6.83
N THR A 41 23.77 15.19 -7.51
CA THR A 41 25.00 15.21 -8.32
C THR A 41 24.94 16.35 -9.33
N GLY A 42 25.96 17.21 -9.33
CA GLY A 42 26.07 18.40 -10.20
C GLY A 42 25.47 19.67 -9.59
N ASP A 43 24.60 19.55 -8.60
CA ASP A 43 23.96 20.68 -7.93
C ASP A 43 24.83 21.25 -6.81
N THR A 44 24.45 22.43 -6.34
CA THR A 44 25.13 23.11 -5.23
C THR A 44 24.19 23.45 -4.08
N VAL A 45 24.71 23.42 -2.85
CA VAL A 45 24.00 23.85 -1.64
C VAL A 45 24.90 24.73 -0.76
N GLN A 46 24.33 25.75 -0.13
CA GLN A 46 25.05 26.62 0.79
C GLN A 46 25.03 26.04 2.21
N LEU A 47 26.22 25.86 2.80
CA LEU A 47 26.37 25.69 4.24
C LEU A 47 26.61 27.02 4.93
N SER A 48 26.01 27.21 6.09
CA SER A 48 26.17 28.43 6.88
C SER A 48 26.64 28.07 8.27
N ALA A 49 27.62 28.82 8.77
CA ALA A 49 28.12 28.69 10.12
C ALA A 49 28.23 30.06 10.79
N ARG A 50 28.06 30.06 12.11
CA ARG A 50 28.24 31.23 12.97
C ARG A 50 29.20 30.87 14.10
N GLY A 51 29.94 31.85 14.59
CA GLY A 51 30.81 31.65 15.73
C GLY A 51 31.04 32.92 16.51
N THR A 52 31.83 32.83 17.58
CA THR A 52 32.21 33.97 18.41
C THR A 52 33.72 34.10 18.50
N THR A 53 34.22 35.33 18.43
CA THR A 53 35.65 35.62 18.70
C THR A 53 35.96 35.40 20.19
N ALA A 54 37.24 35.38 20.55
CA ALA A 54 37.67 35.31 21.96
C ALA A 54 37.09 36.45 22.83
N GLY A 55 36.76 37.60 22.22
CA GLY A 55 36.10 38.73 22.87
C GLY A 55 34.58 38.61 23.00
N GLY A 56 33.98 37.48 22.58
CA GLY A 56 32.55 37.21 22.65
C GLY A 56 31.73 37.81 21.50
N THR A 57 32.36 38.42 20.48
CA THR A 57 31.66 39.03 19.35
C THR A 57 31.21 37.97 18.34
N PRO A 58 29.91 37.88 17.99
CA PRO A 58 29.43 36.98 16.93
C PRO A 58 29.95 37.38 15.55
N ALA A 59 30.29 36.40 14.70
CA ALA A 59 30.60 36.62 13.30
C ALA A 59 30.26 35.39 12.43
N THR A 60 30.10 35.62 11.13
CA THR A 60 29.82 34.61 10.09
C THR A 60 30.91 34.56 9.01
N THR A 61 31.96 35.37 9.15
CA THR A 61 33.12 35.44 8.25
C THR A 61 34.37 34.91 8.94
N GLY A 62 35.48 34.74 8.21
CA GLY A 62 36.72 34.16 8.76
C GLY A 62 36.65 32.64 8.97
N ILE A 63 35.71 31.98 8.28
CA ILE A 63 35.48 30.54 8.30
C ILE A 63 36.12 29.93 7.05
N GLN A 64 36.89 28.86 7.24
CA GLN A 64 37.45 28.03 6.19
C GLN A 64 36.68 26.71 6.11
N TRP A 65 36.40 26.25 4.90
CA TRP A 65 35.64 25.05 4.64
C TRP A 65 36.49 23.99 3.94
N GLU A 66 36.32 22.73 4.33
CA GLU A 66 37.04 21.60 3.76
C GLU A 66 36.09 20.39 3.64
N SER A 67 36.19 19.65 2.54
CA SER A 67 35.52 18.36 2.40
C SER A 67 36.48 17.23 2.76
N LEU A 68 36.05 16.32 3.63
CA LEU A 68 36.82 15.12 3.95
C LEU A 68 36.75 14.04 2.86
N LEU A 69 35.79 14.16 1.93
CA LEU A 69 35.61 13.24 0.79
C LEU A 69 35.26 14.04 -0.48
N PRO A 70 36.24 14.75 -1.09
CA PRO A 70 36.01 15.62 -2.24
C PRO A 70 35.54 14.87 -3.50
N GLY A 71 35.78 13.56 -3.59
CA GLY A 71 35.23 12.73 -4.67
C GLY A 71 33.71 12.55 -4.60
N VAL A 72 33.12 12.73 -3.41
CA VAL A 72 31.66 12.68 -3.18
C VAL A 72 31.06 14.08 -3.23
N ALA A 73 31.61 15.03 -2.48
CA ALA A 73 31.19 16.42 -2.50
C ALA A 73 32.38 17.37 -2.30
N THR A 74 32.50 18.41 -3.13
CA THR A 74 33.50 19.48 -2.93
C THR A 74 32.87 20.66 -2.20
N VAL A 75 33.69 21.53 -1.61
CA VAL A 75 33.23 22.76 -0.97
C VAL A 75 34.17 23.92 -1.32
N ASN A 76 33.60 25.08 -1.59
CA ASN A 76 34.38 26.31 -1.73
C ASN A 76 34.92 26.73 -0.36
N ALA A 77 36.24 26.84 -0.27
CA ALA A 77 36.96 27.04 0.99
C ALA A 77 36.57 28.31 1.76
N THR A 78 36.07 29.35 1.09
CA THR A 78 35.75 30.64 1.75
C THR A 78 34.25 30.91 1.82
N THR A 79 33.47 30.38 0.88
CA THR A 79 32.02 30.64 0.85
C THR A 79 31.20 29.55 1.53
N GLY A 80 31.69 28.30 1.63
CA GLY A 80 30.90 27.17 2.14
C GLY A 80 29.86 26.63 1.14
N VAL A 81 29.93 27.03 -0.14
CA VAL A 81 29.12 26.44 -1.21
C VAL A 81 29.65 25.05 -1.51
N VAL A 82 28.81 24.04 -1.30
CA VAL A 82 29.09 22.62 -1.57
C VAL A 82 28.59 22.26 -2.95
N THR A 83 29.34 21.44 -3.70
CA THR A 83 28.93 20.87 -4.98
C THR A 83 28.89 19.34 -4.88
N GLY A 84 27.77 18.71 -5.25
CA GLY A 84 27.65 17.26 -5.31
C GLY A 84 28.45 16.69 -6.49
N VAL A 85 29.32 15.71 -6.25
CA VAL A 85 30.19 15.10 -7.29
C VAL A 85 29.76 13.69 -7.65
N SER A 86 29.53 12.83 -6.65
CA SER A 86 29.06 11.45 -6.86
C SER A 86 28.19 10.99 -5.70
N ARG A 87 27.24 10.08 -5.95
CA ARG A 87 26.37 9.51 -4.90
C ARG A 87 27.19 9.00 -3.72
N GLY A 88 26.77 9.35 -2.51
CA GLY A 88 27.39 8.92 -1.25
C GLY A 88 27.34 10.03 -0.20
N LYS A 89 28.02 9.80 0.92
CA LYS A 89 28.04 10.74 2.05
C LYS A 89 29.42 11.35 2.24
N ALA A 90 29.48 12.67 2.39
CA ALA A 90 30.70 13.41 2.71
C ALA A 90 30.52 14.19 4.01
N ARG A 91 31.62 14.39 4.74
CA ARG A 91 31.64 15.33 5.87
C ARG A 91 32.35 16.61 5.43
N ILE A 92 31.68 17.73 5.64
CA ILE A 92 32.23 19.06 5.41
C ILE A 92 32.57 19.69 6.75
N VAL A 93 33.79 20.21 6.87
CA VAL A 93 34.31 20.80 8.11
C VAL A 93 34.39 22.32 7.95
N ALA A 94 33.80 23.05 8.89
CA ALA A 94 34.02 24.48 9.07
C ALA A 94 35.10 24.69 10.12
N ARG A 95 36.08 25.56 9.87
CA ARG A 95 37.18 25.88 10.80
C ARG A 95 37.42 27.39 10.89
N SER A 96 37.71 27.87 12.08
CA SER A 96 38.24 29.22 12.31
C SER A 96 38.92 29.21 13.68
N GLY A 97 40.18 29.66 13.76
CA GLY A 97 40.95 29.61 15.01
C GLY A 97 40.96 28.22 15.65
N SER A 98 40.53 28.14 16.91
CA SER A 98 40.33 26.88 17.63
C SER A 98 38.93 26.27 17.44
N GLY A 99 38.00 27.01 16.83
CA GLY A 99 36.65 26.54 16.54
C GLY A 99 36.63 25.60 15.33
N ALA A 100 35.88 24.51 15.46
CA ALA A 100 35.56 23.64 14.34
C ALA A 100 34.17 23.00 14.54
N ASP A 101 33.45 22.80 13.45
CA ASP A 101 32.20 22.03 13.44
C ASP A 101 32.06 21.27 12.11
N THR A 102 31.19 20.27 12.04
CA THR A 102 31.02 19.44 10.83
C THR A 102 29.56 19.29 10.42
N ALA A 103 29.31 19.33 9.11
CA ALA A 103 28.05 18.93 8.49
C ALA A 103 28.20 17.64 7.69
N ALA A 104 27.18 16.79 7.73
CA ALA A 104 27.01 15.67 6.82
C ALA A 104 26.30 16.15 5.55
N VAL A 105 26.85 15.80 4.40
CA VAL A 105 26.26 16.05 3.08
C VAL A 105 26.04 14.70 2.40
N SER A 106 24.78 14.35 2.17
CA SER A 106 24.38 13.20 1.37
C SER A 106 24.15 13.65 -0.07
N VAL A 107 24.93 13.09 -0.99
CA VAL A 107 24.80 13.35 -2.43
C VAL A 107 23.93 12.27 -3.04
N ILE A 108 22.82 12.69 -3.64
CA ILE A 108 21.84 11.84 -4.30
C ILE A 108 22.02 11.93 -5.82
N ARG A 109 21.69 10.87 -6.58
CA ARG A 109 21.77 10.92 -8.05
C ARG A 109 20.82 11.99 -8.59
N SER A 110 21.20 12.68 -9.67
CA SER A 110 20.32 13.66 -10.36
C SER A 110 19.38 13.03 -11.38
N THR A 111 19.53 11.73 -11.67
CA THR A 111 18.65 10.96 -12.55
C THR A 111 18.29 9.62 -11.91
N PHE A 112 17.06 9.17 -12.17
CA PHE A 112 16.53 7.89 -11.71
C PHE A 112 15.88 7.13 -12.87
N ASN A 113 16.06 5.81 -12.90
CA ASN A 113 15.33 4.92 -13.79
C ASN A 113 13.89 4.77 -13.32
N ILE A 114 12.91 5.04 -14.17
CA ILE A 114 11.49 4.93 -13.85
C ILE A 114 10.76 3.80 -14.60
N ASN A 115 11.46 3.05 -15.48
CA ASN A 115 10.83 1.98 -16.23
C ASN A 115 10.21 0.94 -15.27
N ALA A 116 8.93 0.59 -15.41
CA ALA A 116 8.21 -0.31 -14.50
C ALA A 116 8.08 -1.76 -15.03
N ASP A 117 8.87 -2.13 -16.05
CA ASP A 117 8.80 -3.44 -16.72
C ASP A 117 10.22 -3.97 -17.00
N GLN A 118 10.81 -3.64 -18.15
CA GLN A 118 12.14 -4.10 -18.60
C GLN A 118 13.28 -3.26 -17.99
N ALA A 119 13.24 -3.07 -16.68
CA ALA A 119 13.96 -1.99 -16.05
C ALA A 119 15.47 -2.24 -15.86
N CYS A 120 15.94 -3.49 -15.91
CA CYS A 120 17.37 -3.79 -15.82
C CYS A 120 18.08 -3.64 -17.17
N GLU A 121 17.39 -3.94 -18.27
CA GLU A 121 17.89 -3.95 -19.64
C GLU A 121 17.62 -2.64 -20.37
N ASN A 122 16.47 -2.00 -20.12
CA ASN A 122 16.00 -0.81 -20.82
C ASN A 122 15.63 0.32 -19.84
N PRO A 123 16.62 0.92 -19.15
CA PRO A 123 16.36 1.97 -18.18
C PRO A 123 15.81 3.23 -18.85
N GLU A 124 14.75 3.78 -18.27
CA GLU A 124 14.16 5.06 -18.66
C GLU A 124 14.55 6.13 -17.63
N GLN A 125 15.58 6.93 -17.95
CA GLN A 125 16.13 7.90 -17.01
C GLN A 125 15.32 9.20 -16.99
N ARG A 126 14.89 9.63 -15.80
CA ARG A 126 14.27 10.93 -15.55
C ARG A 126 15.17 11.79 -14.70
N SER A 127 15.39 13.04 -15.12
CA SER A 127 16.07 14.04 -14.30
C SER A 127 15.13 14.54 -13.21
N VAL A 128 15.65 14.73 -12.01
CA VAL A 128 14.85 15.09 -10.84
C VAL A 128 15.35 16.37 -10.18
N ARG A 129 14.51 16.97 -9.36
CA ARG A 129 14.87 17.96 -8.35
C ARG A 129 14.44 17.49 -6.96
N ILE A 130 15.16 17.90 -5.92
CA ILE A 130 14.70 17.72 -4.53
C ILE A 130 13.56 18.71 -4.29
N ALA A 131 12.36 18.21 -4.05
CA ALA A 131 11.19 19.03 -3.75
C ALA A 131 11.00 19.22 -2.24
N ALA A 132 11.29 18.19 -1.44
CA ALA A 132 11.31 18.28 0.01
C ALA A 132 12.25 17.21 0.60
N VAL A 133 12.76 17.50 1.80
CA VAL A 133 13.44 16.53 2.66
C VAL A 133 12.79 16.62 4.03
N THR A 134 12.42 15.48 4.59
CA THR A 134 11.80 15.37 5.91
C THR A 134 12.57 14.36 6.78
N GLN A 135 12.03 13.96 7.92
CA GLN A 135 12.71 13.06 8.86
C GLN A 135 12.87 11.63 8.32
N ARG A 136 11.96 11.14 7.47
CA ARG A 136 12.02 9.77 6.91
C ARG A 136 12.01 9.75 5.39
N THR A 137 11.77 10.87 4.70
CA THR A 137 11.70 10.91 3.24
C THR A 137 12.61 11.93 2.57
N ILE A 138 13.05 11.59 1.35
CA ILE A 138 13.51 12.55 0.34
C ILE A 138 12.50 12.51 -0.79
N ILE A 139 11.77 13.61 -0.99
CA ILE A 139 10.78 13.72 -2.04
C ILE A 139 11.42 14.35 -3.26
N LEU A 140 11.43 13.59 -4.35
CA LEU A 140 11.95 13.97 -5.65
C LEU A 140 10.80 14.26 -6.60
N ALA A 141 10.92 15.34 -7.37
CA ALA A 141 10.00 15.64 -8.45
C ALA A 141 10.73 15.55 -9.79
N ASP A 142 10.16 14.82 -10.74
CA ASP A 142 10.61 14.83 -12.13
C ASP A 142 10.52 16.27 -12.68
N VAL A 143 11.61 16.73 -13.30
CA VAL A 143 11.68 18.08 -13.89
C VAL A 143 10.76 18.24 -15.11
N GLN A 144 10.28 17.14 -15.68
CA GLN A 144 9.35 17.09 -16.81
C GLN A 144 7.88 16.96 -16.35
N ASN A 145 7.61 17.03 -15.05
CA ASN A 145 6.24 17.06 -14.55
C ASN A 145 5.45 18.25 -15.12
N PRO A 146 4.15 18.07 -15.41
CA PRO A 146 3.31 19.12 -15.97
C PRO A 146 3.12 20.29 -14.99
N SER A 147 2.80 21.47 -15.54
CA SER A 147 2.42 22.63 -14.72
C SER A 147 1.07 22.39 -14.01
N GLY A 148 0.83 23.10 -12.92
CA GLY A 148 -0.37 22.90 -12.08
C GLY A 148 -0.26 21.74 -11.09
N GLY A 149 0.92 21.14 -10.94
CA GLY A 149 1.23 20.11 -9.95
C GLY A 149 1.32 20.61 -8.51
N PHE A 150 1.91 19.79 -7.64
CA PHE A 150 2.16 20.14 -6.25
C PHE A 150 3.31 21.16 -6.11
N THR A 151 3.16 22.04 -5.13
CA THR A 151 4.21 22.95 -4.66
C THR A 151 5.17 22.22 -3.72
N ASP A 152 6.37 22.76 -3.53
CA ASP A 152 7.35 22.18 -2.59
C ASP A 152 6.84 22.13 -1.15
N GLN A 153 5.98 23.07 -0.76
CA GLN A 153 5.33 23.04 0.55
C GLN A 153 4.32 21.88 0.66
N GLU A 154 3.58 21.59 -0.40
CA GLU A 154 2.68 20.42 -0.43
C GLU A 154 3.46 19.10 -0.38
N TYR A 155 4.55 18.99 -1.16
CA TYR A 155 5.46 17.84 -1.05
C TYR A 155 6.00 17.69 0.36
N ARG A 156 6.47 18.77 0.99
CA ARG A 156 6.92 18.73 2.40
C ARG A 156 5.81 18.22 3.33
N SER A 157 4.57 18.69 3.18
CA SER A 157 3.46 18.21 4.00
C SER A 157 3.15 16.73 3.79
N PHE A 158 3.34 16.17 2.58
CA PHE A 158 3.24 14.72 2.36
C PHE A 158 4.35 13.96 3.08
N GLY A 159 5.58 14.45 3.03
CA GLY A 159 6.71 13.86 3.76
C GLY A 159 6.50 13.92 5.28
N GLU A 160 6.00 15.03 5.81
CA GLU A 160 5.67 15.17 7.24
C GLU A 160 4.52 14.24 7.66
N GLN A 161 3.50 14.05 6.80
CA GLN A 161 2.44 13.07 7.04
C GLN A 161 2.99 11.64 7.08
N PHE A 162 3.90 11.31 6.15
CA PHE A 162 4.55 10.02 6.13
C PHE A 162 5.39 9.80 7.39
N ASP A 163 6.21 10.78 7.78
CA ASP A 163 7.07 10.69 8.97
C ASP A 163 6.27 10.45 10.26
N ASN A 164 5.17 11.18 10.43
CA ASN A 164 4.44 11.24 11.69
C ASN A 164 3.38 10.15 11.82
N THR A 165 2.85 9.65 10.71
CA THR A 165 1.73 8.70 10.71
C THR A 165 2.05 7.42 9.96
N THR A 166 2.39 7.51 8.67
CA THR A 166 2.55 6.31 7.82
C THR A 166 3.74 5.46 8.28
N TYR A 167 4.92 6.06 8.42
CA TYR A 167 6.12 5.35 8.82
C TYR A 167 5.94 4.59 10.14
N PRO A 168 5.58 5.22 11.28
CA PRO A 168 5.43 4.50 12.53
C PRO A 168 4.29 3.46 12.51
N THR A 169 3.19 3.71 11.80
CA THR A 169 2.07 2.75 11.70
C THR A 169 2.49 1.49 10.95
N ILE A 170 3.08 1.67 9.76
CA ILE A 170 3.41 0.55 8.88
C ILE A 170 4.65 -0.21 9.39
N THR A 171 5.68 0.46 9.91
CA THR A 171 6.86 -0.26 10.45
C THR A 171 6.58 -0.96 11.78
N SER A 172 5.61 -0.47 12.58
CA SER A 172 5.14 -1.20 13.77
C SER A 172 4.46 -2.52 13.41
N ALA A 173 3.76 -2.58 12.27
CA ALA A 173 3.12 -3.80 11.80
C ALA A 173 4.08 -4.75 11.08
N PHE A 174 4.93 -4.24 10.18
CA PHE A 174 5.71 -5.07 9.26
C PHE A 174 7.22 -5.07 9.50
N GLY A 175 7.71 -4.11 10.29
CA GLY A 175 9.14 -3.85 10.53
C GLY A 175 9.71 -2.74 9.64
N GLU A 176 10.94 -2.31 9.94
CA GLU A 176 11.64 -1.26 9.17
C GLU A 176 12.35 -1.83 7.93
N PRO A 177 12.41 -1.10 6.81
CA PRO A 177 13.26 -1.48 5.67
C PRO A 177 14.74 -1.22 6.00
N ALA A 178 15.64 -1.87 5.28
CA ALA A 178 17.06 -1.53 5.27
C ALA A 178 17.33 -0.23 4.50
N ASP A 179 18.37 0.50 4.92
CA ASP A 179 18.91 1.69 4.25
C ASP A 179 19.98 1.24 3.23
N VAL A 180 19.59 1.17 1.96
CA VAL A 180 20.42 0.61 0.87
C VAL A 180 21.43 1.64 0.37
N ASP A 181 21.09 2.93 0.46
CA ASP A 181 21.90 4.01 -0.07
C ASP A 181 22.66 4.86 0.95
N ASP A 182 22.56 4.53 2.23
CA ASP A 182 23.21 5.18 3.38
C ASP A 182 22.84 6.66 3.51
N ASN A 183 21.66 7.02 2.99
CA ASN A 183 21.13 8.38 3.09
C ASN A 183 20.23 8.55 4.34
N GLY A 184 19.76 7.44 4.94
CA GLY A 184 18.92 7.41 6.12
C GLY A 184 17.44 7.77 5.90
N ARG A 185 16.96 7.74 4.65
CA ARG A 185 15.62 8.17 4.21
C ARG A 185 15.13 7.35 3.02
N VAL A 186 13.83 7.10 3.00
CA VAL A 186 13.15 6.52 1.83
C VAL A 186 12.96 7.58 0.75
N ILE A 187 13.29 7.26 -0.50
CA ILE A 187 13.06 8.17 -1.63
C ILE A 187 11.63 8.01 -2.15
N VAL A 188 10.95 9.13 -2.39
CA VAL A 188 9.63 9.14 -3.06
C VAL A 188 9.72 9.98 -4.33
N LEU A 189 9.65 9.33 -5.49
CA LEU A 189 9.75 9.98 -6.79
C LEU A 189 8.37 10.23 -7.39
N TYR A 190 7.97 11.50 -7.48
CA TYR A 190 6.77 11.94 -8.16
C TYR A 190 7.07 12.24 -9.64
N SER A 191 6.45 11.51 -10.56
CA SER A 191 6.69 11.66 -12.00
C SER A 191 5.44 11.42 -12.85
N ARG A 192 5.30 12.19 -13.94
CA ARG A 192 4.31 11.93 -15.00
C ARG A 192 4.46 10.58 -15.67
N ALA A 193 5.64 9.95 -15.60
CA ALA A 193 5.84 8.63 -16.16
C ALA A 193 4.96 7.58 -15.47
N VAL A 194 4.62 7.78 -14.19
CA VAL A 194 3.63 6.92 -13.49
C VAL A 194 2.24 7.10 -14.11
N ASN A 195 1.83 8.33 -14.44
CA ASN A 195 0.57 8.57 -15.14
C ASN A 195 0.54 7.82 -16.49
N ASP A 196 1.67 7.78 -17.20
CA ASP A 196 1.82 7.16 -18.52
C ASP A 196 1.73 5.62 -18.47
N LEU A 197 1.81 4.99 -17.30
CA LEU A 197 1.60 3.54 -17.13
C LEU A 197 0.12 3.12 -17.26
N THR A 198 -0.80 4.07 -17.14
CA THR A 198 -2.24 3.79 -17.27
C THR A 198 -2.66 3.92 -18.73
N GLU A 199 -2.93 2.79 -19.38
CA GLU A 199 -3.43 2.75 -20.76
C GLU A 199 -4.88 3.23 -20.87
N SER A 200 -5.73 2.77 -19.94
CA SER A 200 -7.16 3.07 -19.88
C SER A 200 -7.56 3.33 -18.43
N VAL A 201 -8.25 4.44 -18.18
CA VAL A 201 -8.78 4.79 -16.84
C VAL A 201 -10.09 4.07 -16.51
N GLU A 202 -10.71 3.41 -17.51
CA GLU A 202 -11.95 2.63 -17.33
C GLU A 202 -11.66 1.32 -16.59
N ASP A 203 -10.49 0.74 -16.82
CA ASP A 203 -10.04 -0.54 -16.24
C ASP A 203 -9.29 -0.37 -14.90
N GLY A 204 -9.11 0.88 -14.44
CA GLY A 204 -8.31 1.24 -13.28
C GLY A 204 -7.22 2.25 -13.62
N TYR A 205 -6.38 2.60 -12.66
CA TYR A 205 -5.21 3.44 -12.94
C TYR A 205 -4.08 3.14 -11.96
N VAL A 206 -2.84 3.38 -12.39
CA VAL A 206 -1.65 3.19 -11.58
C VAL A 206 -1.46 4.40 -10.66
N GLY A 207 -1.62 4.16 -9.35
CA GLY A 207 -1.45 5.18 -8.32
C GLY A 207 0.03 5.50 -8.02
N GLY A 208 0.83 4.46 -8.09
CA GLY A 208 2.22 4.42 -7.71
C GLY A 208 2.72 3.01 -7.94
N PHE A 209 4.01 2.80 -7.69
CA PHE A 209 4.58 1.46 -7.64
C PHE A 209 5.84 1.46 -6.78
N PHE A 210 6.17 0.29 -6.26
CA PHE A 210 7.49 -0.13 -5.81
C PHE A 210 8.09 -1.09 -6.84
N PHE A 211 9.41 -1.04 -7.01
CA PHE A 211 10.10 -1.99 -7.89
C PHE A 211 11.36 -2.56 -7.25
N GLY A 212 11.34 -3.88 -6.98
CA GLY A 212 12.40 -4.57 -6.24
C GLY A 212 13.82 -4.44 -6.81
N ARG A 213 13.97 -4.16 -8.12
CA ARG A 213 15.27 -3.94 -8.76
C ARG A 213 16.11 -2.88 -8.03
N ASP A 214 15.46 -1.85 -7.48
CA ASP A 214 16.16 -0.65 -7.00
C ASP A 214 16.95 -0.96 -5.74
N LEU A 215 16.67 -2.10 -5.09
CA LEU A 215 17.43 -2.61 -3.95
C LEU A 215 18.74 -3.33 -4.36
N PHE A 216 18.92 -3.64 -5.65
CA PHE A 216 20.10 -4.37 -6.13
C PHE A 216 21.23 -3.43 -6.55
N PRO A 217 22.50 -3.83 -6.42
CA PRO A 217 23.60 -3.03 -6.95
C PRO A 217 23.61 -3.05 -8.49
N ARG A 218 24.16 -2.00 -9.11
CA ARG A 218 24.30 -1.93 -10.58
C ARG A 218 25.33 -2.88 -11.17
N THR A 219 26.29 -3.27 -10.34
CA THR A 219 27.33 -4.25 -10.64
C THR A 219 27.48 -5.16 -9.44
N ARG A 220 27.75 -6.45 -9.65
CA ARG A 220 27.81 -7.43 -8.56
C ARG A 220 28.81 -6.98 -7.50
N ARG A 221 28.32 -6.79 -6.27
CA ARG A 221 29.13 -6.39 -5.12
C ARG A 221 28.39 -6.74 -3.83
N ASN A 222 29.13 -6.70 -2.72
CA ASN A 222 28.53 -6.80 -1.41
C ASN A 222 27.65 -5.58 -1.12
N VAL A 223 26.39 -5.80 -0.73
CA VAL A 223 25.47 -4.77 -0.25
C VAL A 223 24.96 -5.25 1.11
N LEU A 224 25.21 -4.46 2.16
CA LEU A 224 24.81 -4.76 3.54
C LEU A 224 25.23 -6.18 4.01
N GLY A 225 26.40 -6.65 3.60
CA GLY A 225 26.90 -7.97 3.97
C GLY A 225 26.51 -9.11 3.02
N LEU A 226 25.68 -8.86 2.00
CA LEU A 226 25.17 -9.88 1.08
C LEU A 226 25.80 -9.78 -0.32
N ASP A 227 26.19 -10.92 -0.92
CA ASP A 227 26.60 -11.02 -2.33
C ASP A 227 25.36 -11.14 -3.21
N LEU A 228 24.74 -10.01 -3.51
CA LEU A 228 23.56 -9.94 -4.36
C LEU A 228 23.94 -10.00 -5.85
N GLY A 229 22.98 -10.46 -6.67
CA GLY A 229 23.02 -10.23 -8.12
C GLY A 229 23.08 -8.74 -8.46
N SER A 230 23.11 -8.42 -9.75
CA SER A 230 23.17 -7.02 -10.19
C SER A 230 22.16 -6.69 -11.26
N CYS A 231 21.64 -5.47 -11.21
CA CYS A 231 20.74 -4.91 -12.20
C CYS A 231 21.32 -3.59 -12.72
N ALA A 232 21.79 -3.54 -13.97
CA ALA A 232 22.49 -2.37 -14.51
C ALA A 232 21.64 -1.09 -14.50
N GLY A 233 20.31 -1.24 -14.62
CA GLY A 233 19.32 -0.17 -14.52
C GLY A 233 18.81 0.14 -13.10
N SER A 234 19.33 -0.50 -12.05
CA SER A 234 18.93 -0.22 -10.66
C SER A 234 19.26 1.21 -10.24
N ASN A 235 18.39 1.79 -9.41
CA ASN A 235 18.64 3.06 -8.73
C ASN A 235 19.50 2.92 -7.46
N GLU A 236 19.68 1.70 -6.94
CA GLU A 236 20.43 1.39 -5.71
C GLU A 236 19.89 2.17 -4.49
N ALA A 237 18.58 2.18 -4.28
CA ALA A 237 17.91 2.90 -3.21
C ALA A 237 16.59 2.22 -2.78
N GLU A 238 16.23 2.39 -1.52
CA GLU A 238 14.89 2.13 -1.00
C GLU A 238 13.95 3.26 -1.43
N MET A 239 13.13 3.00 -2.46
CA MET A 239 12.35 4.05 -3.11
C MET A 239 10.98 3.59 -3.60
N MET A 240 10.08 4.56 -3.74
CA MET A 240 8.72 4.41 -4.27
C MET A 240 8.44 5.47 -5.33
N TYR A 241 7.54 5.16 -6.26
CA TYR A 241 7.16 6.03 -7.37
C TYR A 241 5.70 6.41 -7.24
N MET A 242 5.39 7.69 -7.44
CA MET A 242 4.05 8.23 -7.23
C MET A 242 3.59 9.02 -8.45
N LEU A 243 2.29 8.90 -8.76
CA LEU A 243 1.63 9.68 -9.80
C LEU A 243 1.62 11.18 -9.46
N VAL A 244 1.45 12.02 -10.48
CA VAL A 244 1.40 13.49 -10.33
C VAL A 244 0.09 14.08 -10.85
N PRO A 245 -0.35 15.24 -10.33
CA PRO A 245 -1.46 15.96 -10.92
C PRO A 245 -1.17 16.33 -12.36
N GLU A 246 -2.11 16.01 -13.24
CA GLU A 246 -2.12 16.42 -14.64
C GLU A 246 -3.56 16.83 -15.01
N PRO A 247 -4.01 18.02 -14.60
CA PRO A 247 -5.41 18.42 -14.76
C PRO A 247 -5.92 18.37 -16.22
N ALA A 248 -5.03 18.57 -17.19
CA ALA A 248 -5.34 18.46 -18.61
C ALA A 248 -5.73 17.03 -19.04
N ARG A 249 -5.26 15.99 -18.33
CA ARG A 249 -5.64 14.59 -18.54
C ARG A 249 -7.02 14.26 -17.92
N GLY A 250 -7.46 15.01 -16.91
CA GLY A 250 -8.75 14.81 -16.24
C GLY A 250 -8.82 13.55 -15.36
N GLY A 251 -10.03 13.12 -15.00
CA GLY A 251 -10.27 11.86 -14.27
C GLY A 251 -9.49 11.73 -12.95
N PRO A 252 -8.71 10.64 -12.74
CA PRO A 252 -7.94 10.44 -11.51
C PRO A 252 -6.79 11.44 -11.33
N TYR A 253 -6.43 12.21 -12.36
CA TYR A 253 -5.24 13.07 -12.38
C TYR A 253 -5.51 14.52 -11.97
N THR A 254 -6.71 14.85 -11.48
CA THR A 254 -6.95 16.18 -10.88
C THR A 254 -6.16 16.34 -9.59
N LYS A 255 -5.65 17.55 -9.30
CA LYS A 255 -4.81 17.79 -8.12
C LYS A 255 -5.47 17.38 -6.80
N GLU A 256 -6.76 17.69 -6.66
CA GLU A 256 -7.59 17.29 -5.52
C GLU A 256 -7.56 15.77 -5.31
N ARG A 257 -7.71 15.03 -6.41
CA ARG A 257 -7.78 13.57 -6.39
C ARG A 257 -6.45 12.89 -6.15
N VAL A 258 -5.40 13.36 -6.83
CA VAL A 258 -4.04 12.88 -6.58
C VAL A 258 -3.69 13.08 -5.12
N LYS A 259 -4.04 14.25 -4.55
CA LYS A 259 -3.81 14.54 -3.12
C LYS A 259 -4.57 13.60 -2.20
N GLN A 260 -5.84 13.31 -2.50
CA GLN A 260 -6.67 12.40 -1.69
C GLN A 260 -6.12 10.98 -1.68
N ASN A 261 -5.67 10.47 -2.84
CA ASN A 261 -5.21 9.09 -2.99
C ASN A 261 -3.76 8.91 -2.56
N ASN A 262 -2.98 9.99 -2.48
CA ASN A 262 -1.56 9.98 -2.19
C ASN A 262 -1.21 9.16 -0.95
N ALA A 263 -1.92 9.39 0.16
CA ALA A 263 -1.55 8.79 1.44
C ALA A 263 -1.80 7.27 1.48
N GLY A 264 -2.91 6.81 0.90
CA GLY A 264 -3.22 5.38 0.79
C GLY A 264 -2.23 4.64 -0.10
N VAL A 265 -1.97 5.18 -1.30
CA VAL A 265 -0.97 4.60 -2.22
C VAL A 265 0.43 4.60 -1.60
N LEU A 266 0.82 5.67 -0.91
CA LEU A 266 2.15 5.72 -0.28
C LEU A 266 2.30 4.65 0.83
N ALA A 267 1.24 4.34 1.57
CA ALA A 267 1.26 3.25 2.55
C ALA A 267 1.33 1.87 1.87
N HIS A 268 0.60 1.69 0.76
CA HIS A 268 0.62 0.49 -0.07
C HIS A 268 2.03 0.20 -0.61
N GLU A 269 2.65 1.17 -1.30
CA GLU A 269 3.99 0.98 -1.87
C GLU A 269 5.07 0.83 -0.78
N PHE A 270 4.87 1.46 0.37
CA PHE A 270 5.81 1.34 1.48
C PHE A 270 5.79 -0.07 2.08
N GLN A 271 4.63 -0.73 2.10
CA GLN A 271 4.54 -2.14 2.49
C GLN A 271 5.35 -3.01 1.53
N HIS A 272 5.20 -2.83 0.21
CA HIS A 272 5.96 -3.60 -0.77
C HIS A 272 7.47 -3.42 -0.59
N LEU A 273 7.92 -2.17 -0.39
CA LEU A 273 9.31 -1.87 -0.08
C LEU A 273 9.78 -2.59 1.18
N ILE A 274 9.01 -2.52 2.27
CA ILE A 274 9.34 -3.21 3.53
C ILE A 274 9.43 -4.72 3.28
N ASN A 275 8.47 -5.31 2.58
CA ASN A 275 8.41 -6.76 2.34
C ASN A 275 9.67 -7.24 1.61
N ALA A 276 9.99 -6.61 0.48
CA ALA A 276 11.19 -6.97 -0.29
C ALA A 276 12.48 -6.68 0.50
N SER A 277 12.60 -5.49 1.10
CA SER A 277 13.80 -5.06 1.81
C SER A 277 14.11 -5.94 3.03
N ARG A 278 13.09 -6.26 3.85
CA ARG A 278 13.29 -7.10 5.03
C ARG A 278 13.62 -8.53 4.64
N ARG A 279 12.95 -9.09 3.62
CA ARG A 279 13.25 -10.46 3.18
C ARG A 279 14.64 -10.60 2.58
N LEU A 280 15.10 -9.58 1.83
CA LEU A 280 16.47 -9.53 1.32
C LEU A 280 17.50 -9.35 2.44
N PHE A 281 17.40 -8.26 3.20
CA PHE A 281 18.52 -7.77 4.02
C PHE A 281 18.46 -8.17 5.50
N VAL A 282 17.28 -8.51 6.02
CA VAL A 282 17.10 -8.83 7.45
C VAL A 282 16.91 -10.33 7.64
N VAL A 283 15.99 -10.93 6.89
CA VAL A 283 15.72 -12.37 6.93
C VAL A 283 16.80 -13.14 6.19
N ASN A 284 17.41 -12.54 5.15
CA ASN A 284 18.33 -13.20 4.23
C ASN A 284 17.67 -14.46 3.61
N ALA A 285 16.48 -14.26 3.03
CA ALA A 285 15.69 -15.33 2.44
C ALA A 285 16.49 -15.99 1.29
N PRO A 286 16.57 -17.33 1.25
CA PRO A 286 17.41 -18.03 0.28
C PRO A 286 16.80 -17.97 -1.13
N GLY A 287 17.67 -17.91 -2.15
CA GLY A 287 17.25 -17.95 -3.54
C GLY A 287 16.33 -16.79 -3.90
N ASN A 288 15.18 -17.10 -4.49
CA ASN A 288 14.16 -16.12 -4.88
C ASN A 288 13.04 -15.94 -3.83
N ASN A 289 13.15 -16.56 -2.65
CA ASN A 289 12.11 -16.49 -1.61
C ASN A 289 11.97 -15.09 -0.96
N TRP A 290 12.83 -14.15 -1.34
CA TRP A 290 12.63 -12.75 -0.99
C TRP A 290 11.46 -12.11 -1.75
N ILE A 291 11.07 -12.71 -2.88
CA ILE A 291 9.85 -12.39 -3.62
C ILE A 291 8.71 -13.17 -2.95
N GLU A 292 7.78 -12.45 -2.34
CA GLU A 292 6.54 -13.05 -1.86
C GLU A 292 5.60 -13.37 -3.04
N GLU A 293 4.75 -14.38 -2.90
CA GLU A 293 3.70 -14.65 -3.88
C GLU A 293 2.80 -13.41 -4.02
N THR A 294 2.46 -13.07 -5.27
CA THR A 294 1.76 -11.83 -5.63
C THR A 294 0.55 -11.57 -4.75
N TRP A 295 -0.31 -12.58 -4.54
CA TRP A 295 -1.53 -12.42 -3.74
C TRP A 295 -1.28 -12.00 -2.30
N LEU A 296 -0.26 -12.59 -1.64
CA LEU A 296 0.05 -12.29 -0.24
C LEU A 296 0.78 -10.95 -0.14
N ASN A 297 1.65 -10.65 -1.12
CA ASN A 297 2.30 -9.35 -1.23
C ASN A 297 1.27 -8.22 -1.36
N GLU A 298 0.31 -8.35 -2.27
CA GLU A 298 -0.77 -7.38 -2.49
C GLU A 298 -1.75 -7.32 -1.31
N GLY A 299 -2.16 -8.48 -0.79
CA GLY A 299 -3.03 -8.55 0.39
C GLY A 299 -2.44 -7.82 1.60
N LEU A 300 -1.13 -7.94 1.85
CA LEU A 300 -0.46 -7.22 2.93
C LEU A 300 -0.38 -5.70 2.67
N SER A 301 -0.18 -5.27 1.41
CA SER A 301 -0.24 -3.85 1.05
C SER A 301 -1.63 -3.24 1.25
N HIS A 302 -2.70 -3.99 0.95
CA HIS A 302 -4.06 -3.55 1.27
C HIS A 302 -4.36 -3.58 2.77
N ILE A 303 -3.76 -4.49 3.55
CA ILE A 303 -3.77 -4.40 5.01
C ILE A 303 -3.02 -3.14 5.49
N ALA A 304 -1.95 -2.71 4.84
CA ALA A 304 -1.27 -1.45 5.18
C ALA A 304 -2.20 -0.24 5.04
N GLU A 305 -3.02 -0.20 3.98
CA GLU A 305 -4.07 0.80 3.82
C GLU A 305 -5.11 0.73 4.98
N GLU A 306 -5.53 -0.48 5.39
CA GLU A 306 -6.45 -0.67 6.51
C GLU A 306 -5.87 -0.19 7.86
N LEU A 307 -4.60 -0.49 8.11
CA LEU A 307 -3.91 -0.02 9.30
C LEU A 307 -3.83 1.51 9.34
N MET A 308 -3.64 2.15 8.19
CA MET A 308 -3.70 3.61 8.10
C MET A 308 -5.10 4.14 8.38
N PHE A 309 -6.15 3.49 7.85
CA PHE A 309 -7.53 3.84 8.19
C PHE A 309 -7.76 3.81 9.71
N TYR A 310 -7.35 2.74 10.40
CA TYR A 310 -7.48 2.68 11.85
C TYR A 310 -6.69 3.77 12.57
N ALA A 311 -5.43 3.99 12.15
CA ALA A 311 -4.57 5.00 12.75
C ALA A 311 -5.14 6.43 12.66
N VAL A 312 -5.74 6.80 11.52
CA VAL A 312 -6.26 8.16 11.32
C VAL A 312 -7.72 8.35 11.72
N SER A 313 -8.53 7.29 11.71
CA SER A 313 -9.95 7.35 12.10
C SER A 313 -10.14 7.21 13.62
N GLY A 314 -9.20 6.59 14.32
CA GLY A 314 -9.33 6.19 15.71
C GLY A 314 -10.26 4.98 15.92
N LEU A 315 -10.65 4.30 14.85
CA LEU A 315 -11.36 3.02 14.91
C LEU A 315 -10.39 1.86 15.08
N ALA A 316 -10.92 0.67 15.31
CA ALA A 316 -10.14 -0.55 15.53
C ALA A 316 -10.82 -1.77 14.88
N PRO A 317 -10.06 -2.83 14.57
CA PRO A 317 -10.65 -4.10 14.14
C PRO A 317 -11.56 -4.68 15.23
N GLY A 318 -12.49 -5.54 14.83
CA GLY A 318 -13.45 -6.18 15.75
C GLY A 318 -14.64 -5.32 16.19
N GLN A 319 -14.85 -4.14 15.57
CA GLN A 319 -15.92 -3.20 15.95
C GLN A 319 -17.22 -3.36 15.14
N ASN A 320 -17.29 -4.33 14.24
CA ASN A 320 -18.35 -4.51 13.25
C ASN A 320 -18.75 -3.18 12.58
N ILE A 321 -17.76 -2.52 11.98
CA ILE A 321 -17.89 -1.14 11.47
C ILE A 321 -18.94 -1.12 10.37
N ASN A 322 -20.03 -0.37 10.59
CA ASN A 322 -21.13 -0.19 9.65
C ASN A 322 -21.15 1.22 9.03
N LEU A 323 -22.07 1.45 8.09
CA LEU A 323 -22.18 2.71 7.36
C LEU A 323 -22.42 3.91 8.28
N ASP A 324 -23.29 3.77 9.27
CA ASP A 324 -23.59 4.84 10.24
C ASP A 324 -22.33 5.22 11.02
N ARG A 325 -21.51 4.23 11.40
CA ARG A 325 -20.23 4.48 12.06
C ARG A 325 -19.27 5.22 11.14
N LEU A 326 -19.18 4.83 9.87
CA LEU A 326 -18.32 5.49 8.88
C LEU A 326 -18.72 6.95 8.63
N ARG A 327 -20.01 7.27 8.71
CA ARG A 327 -20.55 8.63 8.53
C ARG A 327 -20.68 9.43 9.83
N SER A 328 -20.26 8.86 10.97
CA SER A 328 -20.45 9.49 12.29
C SER A 328 -19.59 10.73 12.54
N SER A 329 -18.51 10.93 11.77
CA SER A 329 -17.72 12.16 11.79
C SER A 329 -16.98 12.39 10.48
N THR A 330 -16.59 13.63 10.20
CA THR A 330 -15.77 13.97 9.02
C THR A 330 -14.41 13.28 9.06
N THR A 331 -13.80 13.12 10.24
CA THR A 331 -12.51 12.42 10.38
C THR A 331 -12.60 10.96 9.94
N ILE A 332 -13.64 10.24 10.37
CA ILE A 332 -13.84 8.84 9.97
C ILE A 332 -14.20 8.75 8.49
N LEU A 333 -15.04 9.67 8.00
CA LEU A 333 -15.45 9.71 6.61
C LEU A 333 -14.27 10.00 5.66
N ASP A 334 -13.41 10.96 6.00
CA ASP A 334 -12.22 11.27 5.23
C ASP A 334 -11.22 10.09 5.28
N ALA A 335 -11.08 9.44 6.43
CA ALA A 335 -10.23 8.26 6.58
C ALA A 335 -10.69 7.08 5.70
N VAL A 336 -11.98 6.72 5.74
CA VAL A 336 -12.46 5.60 4.92
C VAL A 336 -12.34 5.91 3.42
N ASN A 337 -12.64 7.15 3.01
CA ASN A 337 -12.51 7.58 1.62
C ASN A 337 -11.05 7.55 1.14
N ALA A 338 -10.09 7.92 1.99
CA ALA A 338 -8.67 7.96 1.64
C ALA A 338 -7.98 6.59 1.64
N TYR A 339 -8.44 5.66 2.49
CA TYR A 339 -7.67 4.42 2.79
C TYR A 339 -8.45 3.12 2.60
N GLN A 340 -9.78 3.12 2.45
CA GLN A 340 -10.56 1.87 2.47
C GLN A 340 -11.62 1.74 1.38
N VAL A 341 -12.16 2.83 0.85
CA VAL A 341 -13.11 2.74 -0.29
C VAL A 341 -12.55 1.90 -1.45
N PRO A 342 -11.28 2.03 -1.88
CA PRO A 342 -10.73 1.15 -2.91
C PRO A 342 -10.76 -0.35 -2.54
N ASN A 343 -10.47 -0.72 -1.29
CA ASN A 343 -10.50 -2.12 -0.84
C ASN A 343 -11.94 -2.65 -0.73
N LEU A 344 -12.87 -1.82 -0.23
CA LEU A 344 -14.29 -2.15 -0.17
C LEU A 344 -14.87 -2.36 -1.58
N VAL A 345 -14.50 -1.52 -2.55
CA VAL A 345 -14.92 -1.68 -3.95
C VAL A 345 -14.33 -2.96 -4.54
N ARG A 346 -13.04 -3.24 -4.38
CA ARG A 346 -12.42 -4.50 -4.84
C ARG A 346 -13.10 -5.73 -4.25
N MET A 347 -13.44 -5.69 -2.96
CA MET A 347 -14.21 -6.76 -2.32
C MET A 347 -15.60 -6.87 -2.94
N GLY A 348 -16.30 -5.76 -3.17
CA GLY A 348 -17.61 -5.78 -3.83
C GLY A 348 -17.58 -6.38 -5.25
N ILE A 349 -16.54 -6.11 -6.04
CA ILE A 349 -16.35 -6.72 -7.37
C ILE A 349 -16.10 -8.23 -7.23
N PHE A 350 -15.29 -8.67 -6.25
CA PHE A 350 -15.16 -10.10 -5.96
C PHE A 350 -16.50 -10.76 -5.57
N TYR A 351 -17.36 -10.03 -4.86
CA TYR A 351 -18.71 -10.50 -4.50
C TYR A 351 -19.61 -10.70 -5.73
N GLU A 352 -19.43 -9.93 -6.82
CA GLU A 352 -20.19 -10.09 -8.07
C GLU A 352 -19.80 -11.35 -8.85
N ASP A 353 -18.55 -11.83 -8.74
CA ASP A 353 -18.07 -13.05 -9.38
C ASP A 353 -17.16 -13.93 -8.48
N PRO A 354 -17.72 -14.47 -7.38
CA PRO A 354 -16.95 -15.14 -6.33
C PRO A 354 -16.57 -16.58 -6.70
N GLU A 355 -17.15 -17.17 -7.75
CA GLU A 355 -16.82 -18.53 -8.18
C GLU A 355 -15.65 -18.58 -9.17
N THR A 356 -15.35 -17.51 -9.91
CA THR A 356 -14.26 -17.48 -10.90
C THR A 356 -12.97 -16.86 -10.38
N ASN A 357 -12.99 -16.30 -9.15
CA ASN A 357 -11.87 -15.61 -8.52
C ASN A 357 -11.55 -16.20 -7.15
N SER A 358 -10.29 -16.09 -6.71
CA SER A 358 -9.79 -16.60 -5.44
C SER A 358 -8.80 -15.63 -4.78
N PRO A 359 -8.71 -15.57 -3.44
CA PRO A 359 -7.71 -14.76 -2.74
C PRO A 359 -6.25 -15.07 -3.10
N PHE A 360 -5.96 -16.26 -3.63
CA PHE A 360 -4.61 -16.66 -4.00
C PHE A 360 -4.44 -16.93 -5.50
N ASP A 361 -5.29 -16.30 -6.32
CA ASP A 361 -5.15 -16.41 -7.76
C ASP A 361 -3.80 -15.89 -8.26
N ILE A 362 -3.32 -16.54 -9.31
CA ILE A 362 -2.07 -16.17 -9.99
C ILE A 362 -2.19 -14.87 -10.76
N ASP A 363 -3.43 -14.50 -11.12
CA ASP A 363 -3.75 -13.32 -11.87
C ASP A 363 -3.93 -12.17 -10.87
N ASP A 364 -3.18 -11.08 -11.08
CA ASP A 364 -3.20 -9.90 -10.21
C ASP A 364 -4.42 -9.00 -10.50
N LEU A 365 -5.60 -9.61 -10.38
CA LEU A 365 -6.89 -8.98 -10.66
C LEU A 365 -7.42 -8.23 -9.44
N LEU A 366 -8.31 -7.27 -9.69
CA LEU A 366 -8.88 -6.41 -8.65
C LEU A 366 -9.72 -7.22 -7.64
N GLU A 367 -10.40 -8.25 -8.13
CA GLU A 367 -11.16 -9.24 -7.37
C GLU A 367 -10.26 -10.02 -6.41
N ALA A 368 -9.15 -10.57 -6.93
CA ALA A 368 -8.18 -11.33 -6.15
C ALA A 368 -7.54 -10.46 -5.06
N ARG A 369 -7.22 -9.20 -5.37
CA ARG A 369 -6.70 -8.21 -4.41
C ARG A 369 -7.68 -7.94 -3.26
N GLY A 370 -8.96 -7.69 -3.58
CA GLY A 370 -10.01 -7.50 -2.57
C GLY A 370 -10.22 -8.72 -1.69
N ALA A 371 -10.25 -9.90 -2.31
CA ALA A 371 -10.39 -11.17 -1.62
C ALA A 371 -9.18 -11.50 -0.72
N ALA A 372 -7.96 -11.21 -1.18
CA ALA A 372 -6.72 -11.39 -0.41
C ALA A 372 -6.71 -10.52 0.85
N TRP A 373 -7.00 -9.22 0.71
CA TRP A 373 -7.13 -8.29 1.84
C TRP A 373 -8.13 -8.82 2.88
N GLN A 374 -9.34 -9.15 2.42
CA GLN A 374 -10.41 -9.52 3.32
C GLN A 374 -10.13 -10.88 3.98
N PHE A 375 -9.65 -11.88 3.23
CA PHE A 375 -9.28 -13.17 3.82
C PHE A 375 -8.18 -13.04 4.87
N LEU A 376 -7.18 -12.16 4.68
CA LEU A 376 -6.17 -11.86 5.70
C LEU A 376 -6.79 -11.18 6.93
N ARG A 377 -7.69 -10.20 6.73
CA ARG A 377 -8.44 -9.53 7.81
C ARG A 377 -9.25 -10.53 8.65
N TYR A 378 -10.05 -11.37 7.99
CA TYR A 378 -10.81 -12.45 8.61
C TYR A 378 -9.90 -13.40 9.37
N SER A 379 -8.75 -13.78 8.79
CA SER A 379 -7.78 -14.67 9.41
C SER A 379 -7.18 -14.06 10.67
N ALA A 380 -6.81 -12.78 10.65
CA ALA A 380 -6.28 -12.10 11.83
C ALA A 380 -7.34 -11.91 12.93
N ASP A 381 -8.60 -11.66 12.58
CA ASP A 381 -9.71 -11.57 13.53
C ASP A 381 -10.00 -12.93 14.19
N ARG A 382 -10.11 -13.98 13.37
CA ARG A 382 -10.41 -15.34 13.82
C ARG A 382 -9.28 -15.94 14.65
N ARG A 383 -8.02 -15.66 14.31
CA ARG A 383 -6.85 -16.10 15.09
C ARG A 383 -6.83 -15.46 16.48
N GLY A 384 -7.26 -14.19 16.57
CA GLY A 384 -7.14 -13.40 17.78
C GLY A 384 -5.67 -13.14 18.17
N GLY A 385 -5.47 -12.66 19.40
CA GLY A 385 -4.14 -12.30 19.90
C GLY A 385 -3.60 -10.99 19.29
N SER A 386 -2.28 -10.86 19.23
CA SER A 386 -1.63 -9.66 18.70
C SER A 386 -1.67 -9.65 17.16
N GLN A 387 -2.46 -8.75 16.59
CA GLN A 387 -2.49 -8.56 15.14
C GLN A 387 -1.19 -7.95 14.60
N SER A 388 -0.54 -7.06 15.36
CA SER A 388 0.80 -6.55 15.00
C SER A 388 1.81 -7.69 14.88
N GLU A 389 1.79 -8.68 15.79
CA GLU A 389 2.66 -9.87 15.66
C GLU A 389 2.30 -10.71 14.43
N PHE A 390 1.00 -10.84 14.13
CA PHE A 390 0.53 -11.58 12.95
C PHE A 390 1.09 -10.99 11.65
N TRP A 391 0.92 -9.67 11.46
CA TRP A 391 1.46 -8.94 10.30
C TRP A 391 2.99 -8.99 10.25
N HIS A 392 3.64 -8.80 11.40
CA HIS A 392 5.09 -8.80 11.48
C HIS A 392 5.65 -10.15 11.05
N ARG A 393 5.05 -11.25 11.53
CA ARG A 393 5.52 -12.60 11.19
C ARG A 393 5.35 -12.94 9.72
N LEU A 394 4.28 -12.49 9.06
CA LEU A 394 4.07 -12.73 7.62
C LEU A 394 5.17 -12.08 6.75
N VAL A 395 5.74 -10.96 7.17
CA VAL A 395 6.85 -10.30 6.45
C VAL A 395 8.22 -10.87 6.86
N ASN A 396 8.36 -11.28 8.12
CA ASN A 396 9.66 -11.58 8.74
C ASN A 396 10.03 -13.06 8.76
N ASN A 397 9.82 -13.74 7.64
CA ASN A 397 10.24 -15.11 7.43
C ASN A 397 10.54 -15.39 5.95
N SER A 398 11.06 -16.60 5.66
CA SER A 398 11.49 -17.00 4.31
C SER A 398 10.52 -17.92 3.58
N ALA A 399 9.39 -18.27 4.18
CA ALA A 399 8.30 -18.96 3.49
C ALA A 399 7.52 -17.95 2.65
N THR A 400 6.81 -18.46 1.64
CA THR A 400 5.97 -17.66 0.75
C THR A 400 4.55 -18.23 0.69
N GLY A 401 3.60 -17.41 0.24
CA GLY A 401 2.25 -17.82 -0.09
C GLY A 401 1.48 -18.48 1.03
N LEU A 402 0.72 -19.51 0.68
CA LEU A 402 -0.07 -20.28 1.64
C LEU A 402 0.82 -20.99 2.68
N GLY A 403 2.04 -21.38 2.33
CA GLY A 403 3.00 -21.97 3.28
C GLY A 403 3.45 -20.96 4.35
N ASN A 404 3.64 -19.70 3.96
CA ASN A 404 3.87 -18.60 4.91
C ASN A 404 2.67 -18.41 5.83
N LEU A 405 1.48 -18.23 5.26
CA LEU A 405 0.26 -18.03 6.04
C LEU A 405 0.02 -19.18 7.02
N GLN A 406 0.18 -20.43 6.58
CA GLN A 406 0.09 -21.62 7.41
C GLN A 406 1.05 -21.58 8.60
N GLY A 407 2.31 -21.20 8.38
CA GLY A 407 3.32 -21.09 9.43
C GLY A 407 2.98 -20.04 10.50
N VAL A 408 2.30 -18.95 10.12
CA VAL A 408 1.87 -17.90 11.06
C VAL A 408 0.56 -18.25 11.76
N LEU A 409 -0.40 -18.85 11.04
CA LEU A 409 -1.66 -19.34 11.60
C LEU A 409 -1.45 -20.52 12.57
N GLY A 410 -0.47 -21.38 12.30
CA GLY A 410 -0.27 -22.63 13.01
C GLY A 410 -1.27 -23.73 12.62
N THR A 411 -1.98 -23.56 11.50
CA THR A 411 -2.99 -24.49 10.96
C THR A 411 -3.11 -24.29 9.44
N GLU A 412 -3.66 -25.30 8.77
CA GLU A 412 -3.98 -25.26 7.34
C GLU A 412 -4.89 -24.05 7.00
N PRO A 413 -4.55 -23.23 5.98
CA PRO A 413 -5.37 -22.07 5.58
C PRO A 413 -6.67 -22.45 4.86
N LEU A 414 -6.70 -23.53 4.08
CA LEU A 414 -7.87 -23.87 3.24
C LEU A 414 -9.19 -24.06 4.03
N PRO A 415 -9.22 -24.74 5.20
CA PRO A 415 -10.42 -24.80 6.01
C PRO A 415 -10.91 -23.42 6.50
N TRP A 416 -10.00 -22.47 6.73
CA TRP A 416 -10.34 -21.11 7.11
C TRP A 416 -10.91 -20.35 5.93
N LEU A 417 -10.36 -20.56 4.73
CA LEU A 417 -10.88 -19.98 3.51
C LEU A 417 -12.30 -20.47 3.19
N ARG A 418 -12.57 -21.77 3.37
CA ARG A 418 -13.93 -22.32 3.26
C ARG A 418 -14.89 -21.66 4.26
N ASP A 419 -14.48 -21.52 5.52
CA ASP A 419 -15.34 -20.90 6.53
C ASP A 419 -15.53 -19.39 6.25
N TRP A 420 -14.54 -18.74 5.65
CA TRP A 420 -14.63 -17.37 5.17
C TRP A 420 -15.68 -17.21 4.07
N THR A 421 -15.75 -18.11 3.08
CA THR A 421 -16.81 -18.05 2.04
C THR A 421 -18.20 -18.21 2.65
N VAL A 422 -18.36 -19.01 3.71
CA VAL A 422 -19.62 -19.07 4.47
C VAL A 422 -19.92 -17.72 5.12
N SER A 423 -18.92 -17.08 5.74
CA SER A 423 -19.10 -15.76 6.36
C SER A 423 -19.49 -14.67 5.36
N MET A 424 -19.01 -14.74 4.11
CA MET A 424 -19.38 -13.76 3.08
C MET A 424 -20.89 -13.72 2.81
N TYR A 425 -21.54 -14.90 2.87
CA TYR A 425 -22.99 -15.01 2.75
C TYR A 425 -23.70 -14.75 4.08
N ALA A 426 -23.25 -15.36 5.16
CA ALA A 426 -24.07 -15.50 6.36
C ALA A 426 -23.97 -14.32 7.32
N ASP A 427 -22.81 -13.66 7.38
CA ASP A 427 -22.52 -12.62 8.36
C ASP A 427 -23.51 -11.45 8.29
N ASP A 428 -23.85 -10.90 9.46
CA ASP A 428 -24.85 -9.84 9.71
C ASP A 428 -26.30 -10.10 9.23
N VAL A 429 -26.58 -11.23 8.56
CA VAL A 429 -27.93 -11.54 8.04
C VAL A 429 -28.52 -12.85 8.61
N VAL A 430 -27.68 -13.83 8.93
CA VAL A 430 -28.12 -15.08 9.56
C VAL A 430 -27.88 -15.00 11.07
N PRO A 431 -28.90 -15.12 11.93
CA PRO A 431 -28.72 -15.11 13.38
C PRO A 431 -28.11 -16.44 13.86
N LEU A 432 -27.54 -16.42 15.07
CA LEU A 432 -27.02 -17.61 15.76
C LEU A 432 -25.84 -18.31 15.06
N LEU A 433 -25.11 -17.60 14.21
CA LEU A 433 -23.90 -18.12 13.60
C LEU A 433 -22.81 -18.42 14.63
N GLN A 434 -22.06 -19.49 14.38
CA GLN A 434 -20.83 -19.76 15.10
C GLN A 434 -19.79 -18.68 14.76
N SER A 435 -18.94 -18.33 15.71
CA SER A 435 -17.97 -17.22 15.57
C SER A 435 -17.03 -17.34 14.37
N ARG A 436 -16.75 -18.57 13.90
CA ARG A 436 -15.94 -18.80 12.70
C ARG A 436 -16.63 -18.38 11.39
N PHE A 437 -17.94 -18.12 11.40
CA PHE A 437 -18.71 -17.69 10.23
C PHE A 437 -19.14 -16.22 10.31
N VAL A 438 -18.50 -15.47 11.21
CA VAL A 438 -18.76 -14.04 11.45
C VAL A 438 -17.54 -13.24 11.03
N GLN A 439 -17.72 -11.98 10.60
CA GLN A 439 -16.63 -11.07 10.27
C GLN A 439 -16.58 -9.89 11.27
N PRO A 440 -15.74 -9.99 12.32
CA PRO A 440 -15.83 -9.05 13.44
C PRO A 440 -15.49 -7.59 13.11
N SER A 441 -14.69 -7.32 12.09
CA SER A 441 -14.21 -5.97 11.81
C SER A 441 -15.16 -5.11 10.97
N TRP A 442 -15.85 -5.68 9.99
CA TRP A 442 -16.56 -4.94 8.94
C TRP A 442 -17.97 -5.46 8.74
N ASN A 443 -18.94 -4.55 8.75
CA ASN A 443 -20.32 -4.87 8.40
C ASN A 443 -20.54 -4.67 6.89
N PHE A 444 -20.18 -5.67 6.09
CA PHE A 444 -20.29 -5.56 4.63
C PHE A 444 -21.75 -5.40 4.17
N ARG A 445 -22.71 -6.00 4.89
CA ARG A 445 -24.15 -5.89 4.60
C ARG A 445 -24.66 -4.45 4.67
N SER A 446 -24.07 -3.63 5.54
CA SER A 446 -24.40 -2.22 5.68
C SER A 446 -23.64 -1.33 4.69
N ILE A 447 -22.43 -1.71 4.29
CA ILE A 447 -21.51 -0.83 3.56
C ILE A 447 -21.63 -1.02 2.04
N LEU A 448 -21.53 -2.26 1.55
CA LEU A 448 -21.44 -2.52 0.12
C LEU A 448 -22.65 -2.04 -0.68
N PRO A 449 -23.91 -2.09 -0.19
CA PRO A 449 -25.04 -1.57 -0.97
C PRO A 449 -24.86 -0.12 -1.43
N VAL A 450 -24.29 0.75 -0.59
CA VAL A 450 -24.06 2.16 -0.97
C VAL A 450 -23.05 2.31 -2.12
N LEU A 451 -22.16 1.34 -2.28
CA LEU A 451 -21.13 1.34 -3.33
C LEU A 451 -21.59 0.60 -4.60
N PHE A 452 -22.69 -0.16 -4.52
CA PHE A 452 -23.19 -1.07 -5.56
C PHE A 452 -24.71 -0.92 -5.74
N ASP A 453 -25.16 0.27 -6.16
CA ASP A 453 -26.54 0.57 -6.57
C ASP A 453 -27.64 0.21 -5.54
N ASP A 454 -27.36 0.40 -4.24
CA ASP A 454 -28.22 0.07 -3.10
C ASP A 454 -28.53 -1.44 -2.95
N GLU A 455 -27.71 -2.29 -3.57
CA GLU A 455 -27.85 -3.75 -3.54
C GLU A 455 -26.59 -4.44 -3.00
N PHE A 456 -26.77 -5.52 -2.24
CA PHE A 456 -25.62 -6.28 -1.77
C PHE A 456 -25.04 -7.14 -2.91
N PRO A 457 -23.77 -6.98 -3.29
CA PRO A 457 -23.27 -7.47 -4.57
C PRO A 457 -23.05 -8.98 -4.66
N LEU A 458 -23.27 -9.76 -3.58
CA LEU A 458 -23.01 -11.20 -3.61
C LEU A 458 -23.87 -11.90 -4.67
N SER A 459 -23.22 -12.41 -5.71
CA SER A 459 -23.87 -13.23 -6.72
C SER A 459 -24.33 -14.56 -6.11
N THR A 460 -25.63 -14.82 -6.20
CA THR A 460 -26.22 -16.09 -5.78
C THR A 460 -27.27 -16.57 -6.79
N ARG A 461 -27.48 -17.87 -6.86
CA ARG A 461 -28.41 -18.52 -7.80
C ARG A 461 -29.54 -19.19 -7.04
N ALA A 462 -30.76 -19.13 -7.57
CA ALA A 462 -31.87 -19.92 -7.05
C ALA A 462 -31.77 -21.36 -7.58
N LEU A 463 -31.78 -22.36 -6.70
CA LEU A 463 -31.85 -23.75 -7.09
C LEU A 463 -33.31 -24.17 -7.27
N GLN A 464 -33.65 -24.65 -8.46
CA GLN A 464 -35.03 -25.01 -8.84
C GLN A 464 -35.20 -26.53 -8.89
N SER A 465 -36.38 -26.99 -8.50
CA SER A 465 -36.72 -28.42 -8.53
C SER A 465 -36.67 -28.96 -9.97
N ASN A 466 -36.01 -30.10 -10.15
CA ASN A 466 -35.81 -30.82 -11.40
C ASN A 466 -35.11 -30.03 -12.52
N THR A 467 -34.38 -28.97 -12.18
CA THR A 467 -33.62 -28.16 -13.15
C THR A 467 -32.15 -28.16 -12.74
N PRO A 468 -31.32 -29.07 -13.29
CA PRO A 468 -29.89 -29.12 -13.00
C PRO A 468 -29.18 -27.83 -13.43
N VAL A 469 -28.18 -27.43 -12.66
CA VAL A 469 -27.30 -26.29 -12.94
C VAL A 469 -25.86 -26.76 -12.93
N GLN A 470 -25.05 -26.21 -13.83
CA GLN A 470 -23.61 -26.41 -13.85
C GLN A 470 -22.91 -25.08 -13.58
N VAL A 471 -21.84 -25.13 -12.79
CA VAL A 471 -21.01 -23.96 -12.47
C VAL A 471 -19.55 -24.38 -12.41
N GLY A 472 -18.65 -23.57 -12.98
CA GLY A 472 -17.21 -23.73 -12.77
C GLY A 472 -16.82 -23.03 -11.47
N VAL A 473 -16.15 -23.75 -10.57
CA VAL A 473 -15.66 -23.22 -9.30
C VAL A 473 -14.14 -23.25 -9.30
N ARG A 474 -13.54 -22.06 -9.27
CA ARG A 474 -12.09 -21.88 -9.20
C ARG A 474 -11.51 -22.36 -7.87
N SER A 475 -10.25 -22.76 -7.88
CA SER A 475 -9.56 -23.26 -6.68
C SER A 475 -9.51 -22.20 -5.58
N GLY A 476 -9.97 -22.54 -4.38
CA GLY A 476 -10.10 -21.59 -3.27
C GLY A 476 -11.32 -20.66 -3.35
N SER A 477 -12.22 -20.87 -4.31
CA SER A 477 -13.42 -20.05 -4.49
C SER A 477 -14.70 -20.83 -4.17
N ALA A 478 -15.85 -20.14 -4.23
CA ALA A 478 -17.15 -20.73 -3.96
C ALA A 478 -18.27 -20.13 -4.80
N ALA A 479 -19.28 -20.96 -5.10
CA ALA A 479 -20.56 -20.51 -5.66
C ALA A 479 -21.65 -20.57 -4.60
N TYR A 480 -22.75 -19.82 -4.78
CA TYR A 480 -23.82 -19.71 -3.79
C TYR A 480 -25.18 -20.07 -4.40
N PHE A 481 -25.84 -21.10 -3.85
CA PHE A 481 -27.14 -21.58 -4.33
C PHE A 481 -28.17 -21.56 -3.20
N ARG A 482 -29.29 -20.86 -3.43
CA ARG A 482 -30.36 -20.65 -2.44
C ARG A 482 -31.60 -21.46 -2.80
N PHE A 483 -32.22 -22.09 -1.81
CA PHE A 483 -33.48 -22.81 -1.98
C PHE A 483 -34.23 -22.91 -0.66
N GLY A 484 -35.53 -23.22 -0.74
CA GLY A 484 -36.34 -23.57 0.42
C GLY A 484 -36.90 -24.97 0.32
N VAL A 485 -37.32 -25.51 1.46
CA VAL A 485 -38.02 -26.79 1.60
C VAL A 485 -39.28 -26.54 2.42
N ASP A 486 -40.42 -27.03 1.94
CA ASP A 486 -41.71 -26.83 2.61
C ASP A 486 -41.85 -27.67 3.88
N ALA A 487 -42.76 -27.24 4.77
CA ALA A 487 -43.04 -27.95 6.01
C ALA A 487 -43.42 -29.42 5.76
N GLY A 488 -42.78 -30.34 6.47
CA GLY A 488 -42.99 -31.78 6.33
C GLY A 488 -42.43 -32.39 5.04
N VAL A 489 -41.81 -31.60 4.16
CA VAL A 489 -41.18 -32.07 2.93
C VAL A 489 -39.71 -32.40 3.19
N GLN A 490 -39.23 -33.46 2.53
CA GLN A 490 -37.83 -33.79 2.42
C GLN A 490 -37.39 -33.52 0.98
N ALA A 491 -36.42 -32.62 0.82
CA ALA A 491 -35.76 -32.35 -0.44
C ALA A 491 -34.53 -33.22 -0.62
N SER A 492 -34.17 -33.44 -1.88
CA SER A 492 -32.89 -34.03 -2.27
C SER A 492 -32.09 -32.98 -3.02
N VAL A 493 -30.83 -32.79 -2.63
CA VAL A 493 -29.87 -31.91 -3.30
C VAL A 493 -28.66 -32.75 -3.67
N ARG A 494 -28.47 -32.97 -4.96
CA ARG A 494 -27.38 -33.79 -5.49
C ARG A 494 -26.29 -32.88 -6.07
N VAL A 495 -25.05 -33.11 -5.65
CA VAL A 495 -23.87 -32.37 -6.07
C VAL A 495 -22.87 -33.35 -6.68
N ALA A 496 -22.34 -33.04 -7.86
CA ALA A 496 -21.32 -33.85 -8.51
C ALA A 496 -20.10 -32.99 -8.91
N ALA A 497 -18.91 -33.48 -8.55
CA ALA A 497 -17.64 -32.89 -8.94
C ALA A 497 -17.22 -33.50 -10.29
N GLY A 498 -17.61 -32.84 -11.39
CA GLY A 498 -17.60 -33.41 -12.74
C GLY A 498 -18.80 -34.33 -13.02
N GLY A 499 -19.11 -34.54 -14.30
CA GLY A 499 -20.21 -35.42 -14.73
C GLY A 499 -21.62 -34.87 -14.46
N ASP A 500 -22.63 -35.74 -14.60
CA ASP A 500 -24.05 -35.38 -14.45
C ASP A 500 -24.58 -35.63 -13.02
N ALA A 501 -25.11 -34.60 -12.39
CA ALA A 501 -25.90 -34.71 -11.16
C ALA A 501 -27.38 -34.88 -11.49
N ALA A 502 -27.77 -35.96 -12.17
CA ALA A 502 -29.19 -36.20 -12.48
C ALA A 502 -30.06 -36.21 -11.20
N PRO A 503 -31.26 -35.58 -11.19
CA PRO A 503 -32.09 -35.52 -10.00
C PRO A 503 -32.39 -36.92 -9.44
N GLU A 504 -32.25 -37.09 -8.13
CA GLU A 504 -32.52 -38.35 -7.43
C GLU A 504 -33.41 -38.10 -6.22
N THR A 505 -34.25 -39.06 -5.88
CA THR A 505 -35.10 -38.99 -4.68
C THR A 505 -34.30 -39.36 -3.44
N CYS A 506 -34.57 -38.67 -2.34
CA CYS A 506 -33.87 -38.94 -1.10
C CYS A 506 -34.24 -40.27 -0.45
N THR A 507 -33.22 -41.05 -0.07
CA THR A 507 -33.36 -42.36 0.59
C THR A 507 -32.81 -42.37 2.02
N GLY A 508 -32.06 -41.33 2.42
CA GLY A 508 -31.49 -41.17 3.76
C GLY A 508 -32.35 -40.34 4.71
N ASN A 509 -31.90 -40.21 5.96
CA ASN A 509 -32.53 -39.32 6.94
C ASN A 509 -32.35 -37.85 6.53
N ALA A 510 -33.37 -37.03 6.77
CA ALA A 510 -33.31 -35.61 6.51
C ALA A 510 -32.37 -34.89 7.49
N LEU A 511 -31.38 -34.19 6.93
CA LEU A 511 -30.62 -33.14 7.60
C LEU A 511 -31.58 -31.99 7.90
N ASN A 512 -31.81 -31.75 9.19
CA ASN A 512 -32.60 -30.61 9.67
C ASN A 512 -31.65 -29.70 10.44
N LEU A 513 -31.26 -28.59 9.81
CA LEU A 513 -30.34 -27.63 10.41
C LEU A 513 -31.11 -26.61 11.25
N ALA A 514 -30.57 -26.27 12.41
CA ALA A 514 -31.01 -25.08 13.11
C ALA A 514 -30.62 -23.81 12.33
N VAL A 515 -31.29 -22.69 12.59
CA VAL A 515 -30.91 -21.40 12.00
C VAL A 515 -29.47 -21.06 12.41
N GLY A 516 -28.62 -20.75 11.43
CA GLY A 516 -27.20 -20.47 11.64
C GLY A 516 -26.31 -21.71 11.75
N GLU A 517 -26.89 -22.91 11.74
CA GLU A 517 -26.12 -24.16 11.71
C GLU A 517 -25.57 -24.42 10.29
N VAL A 518 -24.30 -24.83 10.23
CA VAL A 518 -23.59 -25.13 8.99
C VAL A 518 -23.17 -26.58 9.01
N TYR A 519 -23.64 -27.34 8.02
CA TYR A 519 -23.15 -28.68 7.73
C TYR A 519 -22.02 -28.59 6.70
N THR A 520 -20.93 -29.31 6.95
CA THR A 520 -19.80 -29.40 6.02
C THR A 520 -19.56 -30.86 5.66
N GLY A 521 -19.70 -31.18 4.39
CA GLY A 521 -19.36 -32.48 3.80
C GLY A 521 -18.21 -32.34 2.80
N ALA A 522 -17.53 -33.45 2.51
CA ALA A 522 -16.63 -33.55 1.38
C ALA A 522 -17.37 -34.23 0.24
N ALA A 523 -17.53 -33.53 -0.88
CA ALA A 523 -18.10 -34.14 -2.07
C ALA A 523 -17.15 -35.23 -2.57
N GLY A 524 -17.67 -36.46 -2.68
CA GLY A 524 -17.05 -37.48 -3.53
C GLY A 524 -17.20 -37.12 -5.01
N GLU A 525 -17.15 -38.11 -5.91
CA GLU A 525 -17.55 -37.88 -7.32
C GLU A 525 -18.99 -37.37 -7.41
N VAL A 526 -19.90 -37.95 -6.60
CA VAL A 526 -21.30 -37.51 -6.46
C VAL A 526 -21.77 -37.68 -5.01
N GLU A 527 -22.44 -36.68 -4.46
CA GLU A 527 -23.03 -36.67 -3.12
C GLU A 527 -24.52 -36.25 -3.19
N THR A 528 -25.39 -36.96 -2.46
CA THR A 528 -26.82 -36.60 -2.33
C THR A 528 -27.10 -36.21 -0.89
N LEU A 529 -27.46 -34.94 -0.68
CA LEU A 529 -27.87 -34.39 0.60
C LEU A 529 -29.38 -34.43 0.72
N CYS A 530 -29.86 -35.12 1.76
CA CYS A 530 -31.27 -35.13 2.11
C CYS A 530 -31.56 -34.06 3.12
N VAL A 531 -32.38 -33.07 2.76
CA VAL A 531 -32.58 -31.85 3.55
C VAL A 531 -34.06 -31.68 3.88
N GLY A 532 -34.40 -31.50 5.16
CA GLY A 532 -35.78 -31.42 5.62
C GLY A 532 -36.29 -29.99 5.77
N GLY A 533 -37.57 -29.74 5.49
CA GLY A 533 -38.21 -28.46 5.81
C GLY A 533 -38.65 -28.34 7.27
N GLY A 534 -38.42 -29.35 8.10
CA GLY A 534 -38.91 -29.38 9.48
C GLY A 534 -40.44 -29.19 9.55
N THR A 535 -40.94 -28.61 10.65
CA THR A 535 -42.38 -28.39 10.87
C THR A 535 -42.93 -27.10 10.26
N ALA A 536 -42.06 -26.14 9.92
CA ALA A 536 -42.45 -24.79 9.49
C ALA A 536 -41.98 -24.43 8.06
N GLY A 537 -41.26 -25.33 7.41
CA GLY A 537 -40.44 -25.00 6.24
C GLY A 537 -39.09 -24.42 6.68
N ALA A 538 -38.10 -24.54 5.80
CA ALA A 538 -36.76 -24.02 6.04
C ALA A 538 -36.14 -23.52 4.73
N ASP A 539 -35.30 -22.49 4.83
CA ASP A 539 -34.49 -21.99 3.72
C ASP A 539 -33.03 -22.35 3.95
N TYR A 540 -32.35 -22.70 2.86
CA TYR A 540 -31.00 -23.24 2.85
C TYR A 540 -30.15 -22.51 1.81
N THR A 541 -28.85 -22.54 2.06
CA THR A 541 -27.83 -22.13 1.09
C THR A 541 -26.82 -23.26 0.93
N LEU A 542 -26.65 -23.74 -0.28
CA LEU A 542 -25.58 -24.65 -0.66
C LEU A 542 -24.41 -23.82 -1.18
N ILE A 543 -23.21 -24.08 -0.63
CA ILE A 543 -21.98 -23.39 -0.99
C ILE A 543 -20.94 -24.43 -1.44
N PRO A 544 -20.89 -24.81 -2.73
CA PRO A 544 -19.81 -25.62 -3.25
C PRO A 544 -18.50 -24.82 -3.18
N PHE A 545 -17.52 -25.37 -2.48
CA PHE A 545 -16.19 -24.78 -2.32
C PHE A 545 -15.13 -25.71 -2.90
N HIS A 546 -14.29 -25.20 -3.80
CA HIS A 546 -13.23 -26.01 -4.40
C HIS A 546 -11.97 -25.96 -3.52
N ALA A 547 -11.84 -26.94 -2.63
CA ALA A 547 -10.74 -27.07 -1.67
C ALA A 547 -9.43 -27.55 -2.32
N SER A 548 -8.87 -26.76 -3.24
CA SER A 548 -7.60 -27.01 -3.93
C SER A 548 -6.70 -25.80 -3.85
N THR A 549 -5.39 -26.02 -3.74
CA THR A 549 -4.35 -24.99 -3.95
C THR A 549 -3.78 -25.01 -5.36
N ALA A 550 -4.03 -26.08 -6.13
CA ALA A 550 -3.60 -26.17 -7.52
C ALA A 550 -4.59 -25.39 -8.38
N VAL A 551 -4.12 -24.34 -9.07
CA VAL A 551 -4.94 -23.46 -9.91
C VAL A 551 -5.68 -24.28 -10.96
N ALA A 552 -6.97 -24.47 -10.73
CA ALA A 552 -7.87 -25.22 -11.59
C ALA A 552 -9.31 -24.78 -11.40
N ASN A 553 -10.12 -24.98 -12.44
CA ASN A 553 -11.57 -24.86 -12.37
C ASN A 553 -12.17 -26.26 -12.22
N LEU A 554 -13.04 -26.43 -11.23
CA LEU A 554 -13.84 -27.63 -11.04
C LEU A 554 -15.25 -27.38 -11.56
N LEU A 555 -15.70 -28.15 -12.55
CA LEU A 555 -17.10 -28.14 -12.96
C LEU A 555 -17.94 -28.85 -11.91
N VAL A 556 -18.90 -28.16 -11.33
CA VAL A 556 -19.84 -28.70 -10.34
C VAL A 556 -21.23 -28.75 -10.97
N SER A 557 -21.83 -29.94 -11.01
CA SER A 557 -23.22 -30.14 -11.39
C SER A 557 -24.08 -30.25 -10.14
N ILE A 558 -25.19 -29.52 -10.09
CA ILE A 558 -26.12 -29.50 -8.96
C ILE A 558 -27.53 -29.74 -9.46
N SER A 559 -28.27 -30.63 -8.84
CA SER A 559 -29.72 -30.74 -9.05
C SER A 559 -30.45 -30.88 -7.73
N ALA A 560 -31.74 -30.55 -7.74
CA ALA A 560 -32.57 -30.76 -6.58
C ALA A 560 -33.96 -31.24 -6.92
N THR A 561 -34.60 -31.92 -5.97
CA THR A 561 -36.02 -32.27 -5.99
C THR A 561 -36.66 -31.90 -4.66
N GLY A 562 -37.96 -31.58 -4.66
CA GLY A 562 -38.66 -31.19 -3.43
C GLY A 562 -38.26 -29.82 -2.87
N VAL A 563 -37.61 -28.97 -3.68
CA VAL A 563 -37.24 -27.61 -3.30
C VAL A 563 -38.18 -26.56 -3.91
N ARG A 564 -38.23 -25.40 -3.28
CA ARG A 564 -38.88 -24.17 -3.76
C ARG A 564 -37.88 -23.01 -3.78
N ALA A 565 -38.29 -21.86 -4.31
CA ALA A 565 -37.54 -20.63 -4.13
C ALA A 565 -37.42 -20.30 -2.64
N ALA A 566 -36.23 -19.86 -2.20
CA ALA A 566 -36.02 -19.35 -0.85
C ALA A 566 -36.86 -18.09 -0.64
N ALA A 567 -37.45 -17.94 0.55
CA ALA A 567 -38.34 -16.84 0.90
C ALA A 567 -37.64 -15.75 1.75
N GLY A 568 -36.61 -16.12 2.53
CA GLY A 568 -35.83 -15.21 3.35
C GLY A 568 -34.78 -14.41 2.56
N PRO A 569 -34.12 -13.42 3.17
CA PRO A 569 -32.94 -12.76 2.60
C PRO A 569 -31.72 -13.70 2.54
N PRO A 570 -30.65 -13.35 1.80
CA PRO A 570 -30.50 -12.20 0.91
C PRO A 570 -31.01 -12.51 -0.50
N ASN A 571 -31.99 -11.76 -1.02
CA ASN A 571 -32.34 -11.89 -2.43
C ASN A 571 -31.19 -11.34 -3.28
N PRO A 572 -30.51 -12.16 -4.11
CA PRO A 572 -29.53 -11.65 -5.06
C PRO A 572 -30.24 -10.76 -6.06
N SER A 573 -29.62 -9.63 -6.39
CA SER A 573 -29.97 -8.94 -7.61
C SER A 573 -29.06 -9.42 -8.72
N LEU A 574 -29.67 -9.76 -9.85
CA LEU A 574 -28.96 -10.06 -11.10
C LEU A 574 -28.67 -8.74 -11.80
N GLY A 575 -27.83 -7.91 -11.20
CA GLY A 575 -27.16 -6.84 -11.93
C GLY A 575 -26.11 -7.47 -12.84
N PHE A 576 -26.07 -7.09 -14.12
CA PHE A 576 -24.89 -7.36 -14.95
C PHE A 576 -23.68 -6.72 -14.27
N ALA A 577 -22.56 -7.42 -14.21
CA ALA A 577 -21.27 -6.86 -13.80
C ALA A 577 -21.09 -5.50 -14.46
N ARG A 578 -21.08 -4.45 -13.64
CA ARG A 578 -20.86 -3.08 -14.10
C ARG A 578 -19.65 -2.62 -13.35
N SER A 579 -18.57 -2.32 -14.08
CA SER A 579 -17.39 -1.70 -13.50
C SER A 579 -17.83 -0.40 -12.83
N PRO A 580 -17.84 -0.29 -11.48
CA PRO A 580 -17.96 1.01 -10.88
C PRO A 580 -16.75 1.80 -11.35
N ALA A 581 -16.96 2.99 -11.92
CA ALA A 581 -15.85 3.87 -12.23
C ALA A 581 -15.10 4.14 -10.92
N PHE A 582 -13.93 3.52 -10.72
CA PHE A 582 -13.04 3.67 -9.56
C PHE A 582 -12.76 5.14 -9.24
N SER A 583 -12.98 6.01 -10.23
CA SER A 583 -12.95 7.44 -10.02
C SER A 583 -14.13 7.95 -9.15
N SER A 584 -15.41 7.84 -9.43
CA SER A 584 -16.38 8.69 -8.71
C SER A 584 -16.82 8.28 -7.29
N LEU A 585 -16.53 7.07 -6.79
CA LEU A 585 -17.15 6.56 -5.56
C LEU A 585 -16.58 7.16 -4.27
N ARG A 586 -17.49 7.60 -3.39
CA ARG A 586 -17.24 8.06 -2.02
C ARG A 586 -18.42 7.66 -1.14
N LEU A 587 -18.15 7.41 0.15
CA LEU A 587 -19.19 7.12 1.14
C LEU A 587 -19.85 8.36 1.71
#